data_AF-V4XZU0-F1
#
_entry.id   AF-V4XZU0-F1
#
_cell.length_a   1.000
_cell.length_b   1.000
_cell.length_c   1.000
_cell.angle_alpha   90.00
_cell.angle_beta   90.00
_cell.angle_gamma   90.00
#
_symmetry.space_group_name_H-M   'P 1'
#
loop_
_entity.id
_entity.type
_entity.pdbx_description
1 polymer ?
#
loop_
_entity_poly.entity_id
_entity_poly.type
_entity_poly.pdbx_seq_one_letter_code
_entity_poly.pdbx_strand_id
1 'polypeptide(L)' 'MRALLLLVVGIVGLIELLAPKLFVRVLTRVAYRNAGDAEPRPWVHTAARIEATVLLGVALGGLFRLGRSANDDQSAA' A
#
# COMPACT_ATOMS: atom_id res chain seq x y z
N MET A 1 6.45 -1.95 -17.10
CA MET A 1 6.75 -2.39 -15.71
C MET A 1 6.27 -1.39 -14.65
N ARG A 2 6.55 -0.08 -14.80
CA ARG A 2 6.19 0.94 -13.79
C ARG A 2 4.70 0.94 -13.38
N ALA A 3 3.77 0.84 -14.33
CA ALA A 3 2.33 0.76 -14.04
C ALA A 3 1.97 -0.46 -13.17
N LEU A 4 2.54 -1.62 -13.48
CA LEU A 4 2.32 -2.86 -12.72
C LEU A 4 2.80 -2.71 -11.28
N LEU A 5 3.99 -2.12 -11.07
CA LEU A 5 4.51 -1.86 -9.74
C LEU A 5 3.60 -0.92 -8.94
N LEU A 6 3.14 0.17 -9.55
CA LEU A 6 2.21 1.10 -8.89
C LEU A 6 0.88 0.43 -8.56
N LEU A 7 0.39 -0.46 -9.42
CA LEU A 7 -0.86 -1.18 -9.21
C LEU A 7 -0.73 -2.17 -8.05
N VAL A 8 0.38 -2.92 -7.98
CA VAL A 8 0.66 -3.82 -6.85
C VAL A 8 0.76 -3.05 -5.55
N VAL A 9 1.51 -1.93 -5.52
CA VAL A 9 1.62 -1.07 -4.33
C VAL A 9 0.25 -0.54 -3.91
N GLY A 10 -0.57 -0.11 -4.87
CA GLY A 10 -1.93 0.38 -4.60
C GLY A 10 -2.84 -0.69 -4.01
N ILE A 11 -2.79 -1.92 -4.53
CA ILE A 11 -3.56 -3.05 -3.99
C ILE A 11 -3.12 -3.37 -2.57
N VAL A 12 -1.81 -3.45 -2.31
CA VAL A 12 -1.28 -3.74 -0.96
C VAL A 12 -1.69 -2.64 0.01
N GLY A 13 -1.49 -1.37 -0.35
CA GLY A 13 -1.91 -0.23 0.47
C GLY A 13 -3.41 -0.21 0.72
N LEU A 14 -4.24 -0.56 -0.26
CA LEU A 14 -5.69 -0.64 -0.05
C LEU A 14 -6.08 -1.75 0.94
N ILE A 15 -5.49 -2.94 0.81
CA ILE A 15 -5.75 -4.07 1.71
C ILE A 15 -5.33 -3.72 3.14
N GLU A 16 -4.14 -3.14 3.32
CA GLU A 16 -3.64 -2.75 4.64
C GLU A 16 -4.50 -1.65 5.28
N LEU A 17 -5.00 -0.69 4.48
CA LEU A 17 -5.86 0.38 4.98
C LEU A 17 -7.20 -0.14 5.51
N LEU A 18 -7.77 -1.14 4.83
CA LEU A 18 -9.05 -1.77 5.17
C LEU A 18 -8.93 -2.78 6.30
N ALA A 19 -7.84 -3.55 6.34
CA ALA A 19 -7.62 -4.64 7.29
C ALA A 19 -6.28 -4.52 8.04
N PRO A 20 -6.01 -3.40 8.75
CA PRO A 20 -4.72 -3.16 9.38
C PRO A 20 -4.40 -4.18 10.47
N LYS A 21 -5.42 -4.72 11.15
CA LYS A 21 -5.25 -5.76 12.18
C LYS A 21 -4.75 -7.08 11.59
N LEU A 22 -5.28 -7.47 10.43
CA LEU A 22 -4.87 -8.70 9.76
C LEU A 22 -3.45 -8.55 9.22
N PHE A 23 -3.16 -7.41 8.59
CA PHE A 23 -1.86 -7.13 8.00
C PHE A 23 -0.75 -7.13 9.05
N VAL A 24 -0.92 -6.39 10.15
CA VAL A 24 0.00 -6.37 11.28
C VAL A 24 0.19 -7.77 11.86
N ARG A 25 -0.88 -8.55 12.05
CA ARG A 25 -0.78 -9.92 12.57
C ARG A 25 0.04 -10.83 11.67
N VAL A 26 -0.19 -10.79 10.35
CA VAL A 26 0.54 -11.60 9.38
C VAL A 26 2.01 -11.21 9.36
N LEU A 27 2.32 -9.92 9.26
CA LEU A 27 3.70 -9.44 9.28
C LEU A 27 4.42 -9.79 10.58
N THR A 28 3.76 -9.65 11.73
CA THR A 28 4.32 -10.06 13.02
C THR A 28 4.63 -11.57 13.02
N ARG A 29 3.75 -12.40 12.46
CA ARG A 29 3.98 -13.85 12.36
C ARG A 29 5.14 -14.23 11.45
N VAL A 30 5.38 -13.45 10.40
CA VAL A 30 6.52 -13.67 9.50
C VAL A 30 7.82 -13.15 10.12
N ALA A 31 7.77 -12.00 10.79
CA ALA A 31 8.95 -11.32 11.33
C ALA A 31 9.46 -11.93 12.65
N TYR A 32 8.55 -12.43 13.50
CA TYR A 32 8.88 -12.91 14.83
C TYR A 32 8.71 -14.42 14.96
N ARG A 33 9.71 -15.08 15.54
CA ARG A 33 9.65 -16.52 15.89
C ARG A 33 8.60 -16.83 16.94
N ASN A 34 8.40 -15.91 17.90
CA ASN A 34 7.44 -16.01 19.01
C ASN A 34 6.27 -15.04 18.83
N ALA A 35 5.70 -14.99 17.62
CA ALA A 35 4.63 -14.04 17.31
C ALA A 35 3.35 -14.20 18.14
N GLY A 36 3.17 -15.34 18.83
CA GLY A 36 2.04 -15.56 19.74
C GLY A 36 2.08 -14.68 21.00
N ASP A 37 3.27 -14.24 21.41
CA ASP A 37 3.47 -13.39 22.59
C ASP A 37 3.55 -11.89 22.22
N ALA A 38 3.51 -11.57 20.92
CA ALA A 38 3.70 -10.23 20.42
C ALA A 38 2.35 -9.48 20.33
N GLU A 39 2.06 -8.67 21.33
CA GLU A 39 0.88 -7.79 21.36
C GLU A 39 1.21 -6.43 20.70
N PRO A 40 0.61 -6.07 19.55
CA PRO A 40 0.84 -4.77 18.93
C PRO A 40 0.26 -3.65 19.79
N ARG A 41 1.03 -2.57 19.99
CA ARG A 41 0.53 -1.40 20.72
C ARG A 41 -0.65 -0.78 19.96
N PRO A 42 -1.62 -0.14 20.64
CA PRO A 42 -2.83 0.39 19.99
C PRO A 42 -2.56 1.36 18.83
N TRP A 43 -1.48 2.16 18.92
CA TRP A 43 -1.09 3.11 17.89
C TRP A 43 -0.52 2.46 16.63
N VAL A 44 -0.11 1.18 16.68
CA VAL A 44 0.46 0.46 15.53
C VAL A 44 -0.57 0.33 14.41
N HIS A 45 -1.83 0.10 14.73
CA HIS A 45 -2.89 0.06 13.72
C HIS A 45 -3.13 1.43 13.07
N THR A 46 -2.96 2.51 13.84
CA THR A 46 -3.04 3.88 13.30
C THR A 46 -1.85 4.16 12.39
N ALA A 47 -0.63 3.76 12.79
CA ALA A 47 0.56 3.88 11.96
C ALA A 47 0.44 3.09 10.64
N ALA A 48 -0.01 1.84 10.71
CA ALA A 48 -0.26 1.00 9.53
C ALA A 48 -1.28 1.65 8.58
N ARG A 49 -2.35 2.28 9.11
CA ARG A 49 -3.31 3.02 8.28
C ARG A 49 -2.69 4.25 7.61
N ILE A 50 -1.79 4.96 8.29
CA ILE A 50 -1.09 6.11 7.71
C ILE A 50 -0.16 5.63 6.58
N GLU A 51 0.64 4.59 6.82
CA GLU A 51 1.51 3.97 5.80
C GLU A 51 0.69 3.54 4.58
N ALA A 52 -0.37 2.77 4.80
CA ALA A 52 -1.27 2.31 3.77
C ALA A 52 -1.91 3.45 2.96
N THR A 53 -2.27 4.55 3.63
CA THR A 53 -2.82 5.76 2.97
C THR A 53 -1.77 6.40 2.06
N VAL A 54 -0.51 6.50 2.52
CA VAL A 54 0.59 7.04 1.73
C VAL A 54 0.87 6.14 0.51
N LEU A 55 0.97 4.82 0.71
CA LEU A 55 1.19 3.86 -0.37
C LEU A 55 0.09 3.93 -1.43
N LEU A 56 -1.17 3.92 -1.00
CA LEU A 56 -2.33 4.04 -1.89
C LEU A 56 -2.33 5.39 -2.63
N GLY A 57 -2.05 6.49 -1.94
CA GLY A 57 -1.97 7.82 -2.54
C GLY A 57 -0.88 7.94 -3.61
N VAL A 58 0.32 7.41 -3.32
CA VAL A 58 1.44 7.37 -4.27
C VAL A 58 1.09 6.51 -5.49
N ALA A 59 0.47 5.34 -5.28
CA ALA A 59 0.04 4.47 -6.37
C ALA A 59 -0.98 5.18 -7.28
N LEU A 60 -2.05 5.73 -6.70
CA LEU A 60 -3.10 6.43 -7.44
C LEU A 60 -2.56 7.66 -8.19
N GLY A 61 -1.76 8.50 -7.51
CA GLY A 61 -1.14 9.67 -8.14
C GLY A 61 -0.17 9.28 -9.25
N GLY A 62 0.60 8.20 -9.06
CA GLY A 62 1.50 7.66 -10.06
C GLY A 62 0.77 7.13 -11.29
N LEU A 63 -0.27 6.31 -11.09
CA LEU A 63 -1.10 5.79 -12.19
C LEU A 63 -1.80 6.91 -12.95
N PHE A 64 -2.33 7.90 -12.24
CA PHE A 64 -3.01 9.04 -12.85
C PHE A 64 -2.08 9.86 -13.73
N ARG A 65 -0.88 10.18 -13.24
CA ARG A 65 0.13 10.91 -14.01
C ARG A 65 0.59 10.12 -15.23
N LEU A 66 0.76 8.81 -15.08
CA LEU A 66 1.14 7.92 -16.18
C LEU A 66 0.06 7.87 -17.26
N GLY A 67 -1.21 7.75 -16.87
CA GLY A 67 -2.34 7.77 -17.80
C GLY A 67 -2.47 9.10 -18.54
N ARG A 68 -2.26 10.23 -17.85
CA ARG A 68 -2.26 11.55 -18.48
C ARG A 68 -1.17 11.71 -19.52
N SER A 69 0.06 11.33 -19.19
CA SER A 69 1.21 11.46 -20.10
C SER A 69 0.98 10.68 -21.40
N ALA A 70 0.43 9.46 -21.31
CA ALA A 70 0.12 8.65 -22.48
C ALA A 70 -0.98 9.28 -23.38
N ASN A 71 -1.93 10.00 -22.78
CA ASN A 71 -3.01 10.65 -23.51
C ASN A 71 -2.54 11.94 -24.21
N ASP A 72 -1.61 12.68 -23.59
CA ASP A 72 -0.99 13.87 -24.16
C ASP A 72 -0.14 13.50 -25.40
N ASP A 73 0.64 12.43 -25.33
CA ASP A 73 1.44 11.90 -26.46
C ASP A 73 0.56 11.51 -27.66
N GLN A 74 -0.61 10.90 -27.42
CA GLN A 74 -1.54 10.50 -28.47
C GLN A 74 -2.24 11.69 -29.16
N SER A 75 -2.41 12.81 -28.45
CA SER A 75 -3.02 14.02 -29.03
C SER A 75 -2.04 14.84 -29.87
N ALA A 76 -0.73 14.59 -29.73
CA ALA A 76 0.34 15.29 -30.45
C ALA A 76 0.83 14.56 -31.71
N ALA A 77 0.37 13.32 -31.95
CA ALA A 77 0.70 12.47 -33.09
C ALA A 77 -0.38 12.49 -34.18
#